data_AF-A0A8C7F311-F1
#
_entry.id   AF-A0A8C7F311-F1
#
_cell.length_a   1.000
_cell.length_b   1.000
_cell.length_c   1.000
_cell.angle_alpha   90.00
_cell.angle_beta   90.00
_cell.angle_gamma   90.00
#
_symmetry.space_group_name_H-M   'P 1'
#
loop_
_entity.id
_entity.type
_entity.pdbx_description
1 polymer ?
#
loop_
_entity_poly.entity_id
_entity_poly.type
_entity_poly.pdbx_seq_one_letter_code
_entity_poly.pdbx_strand_id
1 'polypeptide(L)'
;KLNQHLYFEGWLATKLHTTWCLPFSLWIASEFTRTTMAAAKQPKEKHPVDIVHQNAIHVETIKKENRSQRLYTLFSINPYKRLHVLTDKPMAIPTHDNIEEDPAFLKIIHRACLEPTKKYTHPQTESQEIGWTSRPLIVSDRSDRRLNWPRQNSEITKYMDAAWRLKEQTQNLG
;
A
#
# COMPACT_ATOMS: atom_id res chain seq x y z
N LYS A 1 -45.93 16.51 58.21
CA LYS A 1 -46.07 17.63 57.24
C LYS A 1 -46.13 16.96 55.86
N LEU A 2 -47.32 16.62 55.32
CA LEU A 2 -48.14 17.44 54.38
C LEU A 2 -47.24 18.05 53.28
N ASN A 3 -47.40 17.86 51.97
CA ASN A 3 -48.45 17.43 51.02
C ASN A 3 -47.71 16.98 49.73
N GLN A 4 -48.00 15.86 49.07
CA GLN A 4 -49.06 15.60 48.07
C GLN A 4 -49.02 16.42 46.75
N HIS A 5 -49.34 15.69 45.66
CA HIS A 5 -49.82 16.09 44.33
C HIS A 5 -48.76 16.40 43.25
N LEU A 6 -48.74 15.83 42.02
CA LEU A 6 -49.71 15.11 41.18
C LEU A 6 -48.95 14.16 40.22
N TYR A 7 -49.30 12.87 40.09
CA TYR A 7 -50.34 12.27 39.23
C TYR A 7 -50.09 12.34 37.71
N PHE A 8 -49.85 11.16 37.12
CA PHE A 8 -50.49 10.51 35.96
C PHE A 8 -49.42 9.65 35.26
N GLU A 9 -49.33 8.36 35.59
CA GLU A 9 -50.07 7.26 34.94
C GLU A 9 -49.76 7.20 33.43
N GLY A 10 -49.26 6.12 32.83
CA GLY A 10 -49.05 4.76 33.27
C GLY A 10 -48.16 4.10 32.21
N TRP A 11 -47.33 3.12 32.56
CA TRP A 11 -47.77 1.73 32.73
C TRP A 11 -48.36 1.21 31.41
N LEU A 12 -47.92 0.12 30.81
CA LEU A 12 -46.94 -0.86 31.21
C LEU A 12 -46.74 -1.78 30.00
N ALA A 13 -45.61 -2.46 30.01
CA ALA A 13 -45.54 -3.87 29.67
C ALA A 13 -45.88 -4.28 28.23
N THR A 14 -44.79 -4.45 27.49
CA THR A 14 -44.32 -5.82 27.22
C THR A 14 -44.92 -6.86 28.16
N LYS A 15 -45.85 -7.69 27.67
CA LYS A 15 -45.69 -9.16 27.67
C LYS A 15 -46.91 -9.86 27.08
N LEU A 16 -46.58 -10.83 26.21
CA LEU A 16 -47.29 -12.10 26.01
C LEU A 16 -48.69 -12.03 25.38
N HIS A 17 -48.75 -12.28 24.06
CA HIS A 17 -49.65 -13.32 23.55
C HIS A 17 -49.19 -13.81 22.18
N THR A 18 -48.43 -14.90 22.19
CA THR A 18 -48.67 -15.96 21.20
C THR A 18 -50.07 -16.51 21.45
N THR A 19 -50.93 -16.41 20.44
CA THR A 19 -51.76 -17.48 19.87
C THR A 19 -53.06 -16.88 19.29
N TRP A 20 -53.44 -17.38 18.11
CA TRP A 20 -54.72 -17.17 17.40
C TRP A 20 -54.94 -15.85 16.63
N CYS A 21 -54.52 -15.82 15.36
CA CYS A 21 -55.36 -15.36 14.24
C CYS A 21 -54.71 -15.73 12.89
N LEU A 22 -54.68 -17.02 12.58
CA LEU A 22 -55.00 -17.49 11.22
C LEU A 22 -56.52 -17.34 11.12
N PRO A 23 -57.07 -16.25 10.55
CA PRO A 23 -57.39 -16.26 9.12
C PRO A 23 -57.58 -14.83 8.53
N PHE A 24 -56.52 -14.14 8.09
CA PHE A 24 -56.73 -12.91 7.29
C PHE A 24 -55.61 -12.59 6.29
N SER A 25 -54.43 -13.21 6.43
CA SER A 25 -53.36 -13.11 5.43
C SER A 25 -53.47 -14.13 4.29
N LEU A 26 -54.41 -15.08 4.37
CA LEU A 26 -54.71 -16.04 3.30
C LEU A 26 -55.76 -15.53 2.28
N TRP A 27 -56.23 -14.29 2.43
CA TRP A 27 -57.11 -13.63 1.45
C TRP A 27 -56.34 -12.67 0.54
N ILE A 28 -55.30 -11.99 1.04
CA ILE A 28 -54.39 -11.17 0.21
C ILE A 28 -53.39 -12.02 -0.60
N ALA A 29 -53.11 -13.26 -0.17
CA ALA A 29 -52.28 -14.21 -0.92
C ALA A 29 -53.06 -14.96 -2.05
N SER A 30 -54.38 -14.75 -2.16
CA SER A 30 -55.27 -15.49 -3.10
C SER A 30 -55.68 -14.67 -4.33
N GLU A 31 -55.56 -13.34 -4.31
CA GLU A 31 -55.86 -12.48 -5.48
C GLU A 31 -54.63 -11.86 -6.16
N PHE A 32 -53.42 -12.07 -5.64
CA PHE A 32 -52.16 -11.71 -6.34
C PHE A 32 -51.50 -12.92 -7.03
N THR A 33 -52.26 -13.97 -7.34
CA THR A 33 -51.77 -15.11 -8.15
C THR A 33 -52.68 -15.40 -9.33
N ARG A 34 -53.54 -14.45 -9.69
CA ARG A 34 -54.32 -14.48 -10.91
C ARG A 34 -54.02 -13.20 -11.69
N THR A 35 -53.46 -13.37 -12.89
CA THR A 35 -53.12 -12.32 -13.88
C THR A 35 -51.72 -11.72 -13.76
N THR A 36 -50.68 -12.52 -13.99
CA THR A 36 -49.93 -12.44 -15.26
C THR A 36 -49.32 -13.81 -15.52
N MET A 37 -49.90 -14.58 -16.45
CA MET A 37 -49.06 -15.52 -17.16
C MET A 37 -48.09 -14.67 -17.98
N ALA A 38 -46.93 -14.35 -17.41
CA ALA A 38 -45.80 -13.89 -18.18
C ALA A 38 -45.40 -15.05 -19.07
N ALA A 39 -45.98 -15.07 -20.27
CA ALA A 39 -45.64 -16.01 -21.32
C ALA A 39 -44.11 -16.09 -21.39
N ALA A 40 -43.57 -17.30 -21.20
CA ALA A 40 -42.18 -17.57 -21.48
C ALA A 40 -41.92 -17.15 -22.94
N LYS A 41 -41.27 -15.99 -23.12
CA LYS A 41 -40.89 -15.52 -24.44
C LYS A 41 -39.93 -16.56 -25.00
N GLN A 42 -40.36 -17.24 -26.07
CA GLN A 42 -39.50 -18.05 -26.92
C GLN A 42 -38.22 -17.24 -27.22
N PRO A 43 -37.03 -17.87 -27.26
CA PRO A 43 -35.80 -17.17 -27.63
C PRO A 43 -36.00 -16.64 -29.06
N LYS A 44 -36.32 -15.35 -29.18
CA LYS A 44 -36.34 -14.68 -30.48
C LYS A 44 -34.93 -14.77 -31.03
N GLU A 45 -34.78 -15.39 -32.21
CA GLU A 45 -33.55 -15.34 -32.97
C GLU A 45 -33.10 -13.88 -33.04
N LYS A 46 -31.95 -13.57 -32.43
CA LYS A 46 -31.42 -12.21 -32.43
C LYS A 46 -30.99 -11.93 -33.86
N HIS A 47 -31.69 -11.04 -34.54
CA HIS A 47 -31.27 -10.55 -35.85
C HIS A 47 -29.80 -10.08 -35.77
N PRO A 48 -28.99 -10.31 -36.82
CA PRO A 48 -27.59 -9.94 -36.81
C PRO A 48 -27.47 -8.47 -36.45
N VAL A 49 -26.62 -8.20 -35.46
CA VAL A 49 -26.46 -6.88 -34.88
C VAL A 49 -25.93 -5.93 -35.97
N ASP A 50 -26.73 -4.92 -36.32
CA ASP A 50 -26.30 -3.88 -37.24
C ASP A 50 -25.25 -3.00 -36.57
N ILE A 51 -24.00 -3.20 -36.98
CA ILE A 51 -22.82 -2.50 -36.45
C ILE A 51 -22.93 -1.00 -36.73
N VAL A 52 -23.52 -0.60 -37.85
CA VAL A 52 -23.70 0.81 -38.20
C VAL A 52 -24.68 1.46 -37.23
N HIS A 53 -25.77 0.77 -36.91
CA HIS A 53 -26.74 1.23 -35.92
C HIS A 53 -26.14 1.36 -34.51
N GLN A 54 -25.34 0.38 -34.08
CA GLN A 54 -24.65 0.47 -32.77
C GLN A 54 -23.65 1.63 -32.71
N ASN A 55 -22.89 1.83 -33.78
CA ASN A 55 -21.96 2.95 -33.86
C ASN A 55 -22.69 4.30 -33.83
N ALA A 56 -23.87 4.40 -34.46
CA ALA A 56 -24.70 5.59 -34.38
C ALA A 56 -25.17 5.88 -32.94
N ILE A 57 -25.57 4.84 -32.18
CA ILE A 57 -25.94 4.96 -30.77
C ILE A 57 -24.75 5.40 -29.91
N HIS A 58 -23.55 4.85 -30.15
CA HIS A 58 -22.34 5.24 -29.42
C HIS A 58 -21.96 6.70 -29.68
N VAL A 59 -21.99 7.13 -30.95
CA VAL A 59 -21.71 8.52 -31.31
C VAL A 59 -22.72 9.47 -30.67
N GLU A 60 -24.01 9.10 -30.65
CA GLU A 60 -25.04 9.89 -29.99
C GLU A 60 -24.82 9.98 -28.48
N THR A 61 -24.46 8.86 -27.84
CA THR A 61 -24.16 8.79 -26.40
C THR A 61 -22.97 9.68 -26.04
N ILE A 62 -21.86 9.58 -26.77
CA ILE A 62 -20.67 10.42 -26.58
C ILE A 62 -21.02 11.90 -26.76
N LYS A 63 -21.85 12.25 -27.75
CA LYS A 63 -22.30 13.64 -27.96
C LYS A 63 -23.15 14.15 -26.80
N LYS A 64 -24.04 13.31 -26.25
CA LYS A 64 -24.88 13.67 -25.09
C LYS A 64 -24.05 13.84 -23.82
N GLU A 65 -23.08 12.95 -23.61
CA GLU A 65 -22.15 13.01 -22.48
C GLU A 65 -21.25 14.25 -22.57
N ASN A 66 -20.65 14.53 -23.72
CA ASN A 66 -19.84 15.73 -23.92
C ASN A 66 -20.66 17.01 -23.77
N ARG A 67 -21.94 17.00 -24.12
CA ARG A 67 -22.85 18.15 -23.91
C ARG A 67 -23.14 18.41 -22.44
N SER A 68 -23.22 17.38 -21.61
CA SER A 68 -23.49 17.49 -20.17
C SER A 68 -22.22 17.55 -19.31
N GLN A 69 -21.05 17.30 -19.89
CA GLN A 69 -19.77 17.35 -19.18
C GLN A 69 -19.43 18.79 -18.78
N ARG A 70 -19.46 19.06 -17.47
CA ARG A 70 -18.97 20.32 -16.89
C ARG A 70 -17.52 20.14 -16.45
N LEU A 71 -16.59 20.69 -17.21
CA LEU A 71 -15.18 20.73 -16.85
C LEU A 71 -14.94 21.85 -15.83
N TYR A 72 -14.75 21.49 -14.57
CA TYR A 72 -14.32 22.43 -13.53
C TYR A 72 -12.83 22.67 -13.67
N THR A 73 -12.46 23.70 -14.43
CA THR A 73 -11.06 24.10 -14.64
C THR A 73 -10.50 24.93 -13.47
N LEU A 74 -11.38 25.55 -12.68
CA LEU A 74 -11.03 26.29 -11.47
C LEU A 74 -11.20 25.38 -10.26
N PHE A 75 -10.24 24.48 -10.04
CA PHE A 75 -10.12 23.75 -8.78
C PHE A 75 -9.02 24.41 -7.94
N SER A 76 -9.37 24.89 -6.75
CA SER A 76 -8.36 25.26 -5.75
C SER A 76 -8.04 24.02 -4.93
N ILE A 77 -6.81 23.51 -5.05
CA ILE A 77 -6.31 22.50 -4.12
C ILE A 77 -6.30 23.13 -2.73
N ASN A 78 -6.95 22.47 -1.76
CA ASN A 78 -7.00 22.99 -0.39
C ASN A 78 -5.58 23.11 0.19
N PRO A 79 -5.09 24.32 0.49
CA PRO A 79 -3.72 24.55 0.96
C PRO A 79 -3.43 23.91 2.32
N TYR A 80 -4.46 23.55 3.09
CA TYR A 80 -4.33 22.93 4.41
C TYR A 80 -4.40 21.40 4.39
N LYS A 81 -4.59 20.78 3.21
CA LYS A 81 -4.58 19.33 3.07
C LYS A 81 -3.33 18.91 2.29
N ARG A 82 -2.48 18.09 2.93
CA ARG A 82 -1.35 17.45 2.27
C ARG A 82 -1.89 16.52 1.19
N LEU A 83 -1.74 16.91 -0.08
CA LEU A 83 -1.89 15.97 -1.19
C LEU A 83 -0.79 14.93 -1.04
N HIS A 84 -1.16 13.65 -1.07
CA HIS A 84 -0.18 12.58 -1.20
C HIS A 84 0.61 12.83 -2.49
N VAL A 85 1.94 12.81 -2.40
CA VAL A 85 2.80 12.89 -3.58
C VAL A 85 2.44 11.70 -4.46
N LEU A 86 1.68 11.97 -5.52
CA LEU A 86 1.39 10.96 -6.53
C LEU A 86 2.71 10.66 -7.21
N THR A 87 3.21 9.46 -7.00
CA THR A 87 4.38 8.98 -7.73
C THR A 87 4.07 9.01 -9.22
N ASP A 88 5.02 9.50 -10.00
CA ASP A 88 4.90 9.48 -11.45
C ASP A 88 4.67 8.05 -11.97
N LYS A 89 4.13 7.96 -13.18
CA LYS A 89 3.94 6.69 -13.86
C LYS A 89 5.28 5.92 -13.87
N PRO A 90 5.32 4.60 -13.60
CA PRO A 90 6.59 3.86 -13.49
C PRO A 90 7.46 3.87 -14.75
N MET A 91 6.87 4.19 -15.91
CA MET A 91 7.56 4.34 -17.19
C MET A 91 7.75 5.81 -17.60
N ALA A 92 7.38 6.76 -16.74
CA ALA A 92 7.68 8.16 -17.00
C ALA A 92 9.19 8.36 -16.86
N ILE A 93 9.77 9.06 -17.83
CA ILE A 93 11.13 9.57 -17.68
C ILE A 93 11.08 10.55 -16.50
N PRO A 94 11.86 10.32 -15.42
CA PRO A 94 11.81 11.20 -14.27
C PRO A 94 12.28 12.59 -14.70
N THR A 95 11.38 13.56 -14.63
CA THR A 95 11.68 14.94 -15.03
C THR A 95 12.59 15.65 -14.03
N HIS A 96 12.66 15.14 -12.80
CA HIS A 96 13.48 15.68 -11.71
C HIS A 96 14.97 15.33 -11.82
N ASP A 97 15.34 14.31 -12.60
CA ASP A 97 16.75 13.91 -12.79
C ASP A 97 17.55 14.92 -13.65
N ASN A 98 16.86 15.82 -14.36
CA ASN A 98 17.47 16.83 -15.23
C ASN A 98 17.64 18.20 -14.54
N ILE A 99 17.29 18.31 -13.26
CA ILE A 99 17.43 19.55 -12.49
C ILE A 99 18.83 19.53 -11.87
N GLU A 100 19.59 20.62 -12.05
CA GLU A 100 20.87 20.81 -11.37
C GLU A 100 20.66 20.70 -9.85
N GLU A 101 21.25 19.68 -9.23
CA GLU A 101 21.10 19.42 -7.81
C GLU A 101 21.60 20.60 -6.98
N ASP A 102 20.94 20.88 -5.84
CA ASP A 102 21.35 21.96 -4.96
C ASP A 102 22.80 21.75 -4.47
N PRO A 103 23.75 22.66 -4.79
CA PRO A 103 25.14 22.51 -4.38
C PRO A 103 25.31 22.52 -2.85
N ALA A 104 24.36 23.10 -2.10
CA ALA A 104 24.38 23.03 -0.64
C ALA A 104 24.07 21.61 -0.14
N PHE A 105 23.10 20.93 -0.76
CA PHE A 105 22.77 19.54 -0.46
C PHE A 105 23.96 18.61 -0.75
N LEU A 106 24.58 18.74 -1.92
CA LEU A 106 25.78 17.98 -2.27
C LEU A 106 26.91 18.17 -1.25
N LYS A 107 27.17 19.40 -0.81
CA LYS A 107 28.16 19.69 0.23
C LYS A 107 27.85 19.00 1.56
N ILE A 108 26.57 18.92 1.95
CA ILE A 108 26.15 18.24 3.18
C ILE A 108 26.40 16.74 3.07
N ILE A 109 26.02 16.12 1.95
CA ILE A 109 26.23 14.69 1.71
C ILE A 109 27.73 14.37 1.69
N HIS A 110 28.52 15.15 0.93
CA HIS A 110 29.97 14.99 0.91
C HIS A 110 30.57 15.11 2.32
N ARG A 111 30.16 16.12 3.09
CA ARG A 111 30.61 16.30 4.48
C ARG A 111 30.22 15.14 5.39
N ALA A 112 29.06 14.52 5.16
CA ALA A 112 28.62 13.36 5.93
C ALA A 112 29.42 12.09 5.61
N CYS A 113 29.84 11.92 4.35
CA CYS A 113 30.66 10.79 3.91
C CYS A 113 32.15 10.94 4.23
N LEU A 114 32.60 12.12 4.66
CA LEU A 114 33.99 12.31 5.08
C LEU A 114 34.32 11.49 6.34
N GLU A 115 35.56 10.99 6.39
CA GLU A 115 36.10 10.35 7.58
C GLU A 115 36.04 11.27 8.81
N PRO A 116 35.82 10.72 10.02
CA PRO A 116 35.74 11.51 11.25
C PRO A 116 36.96 12.43 11.47
N THR A 117 38.16 11.95 11.12
CA THR A 117 39.43 12.67 11.21
C THR A 117 39.52 13.88 10.29
N LYS A 118 38.79 13.88 9.17
CA LYS A 118 38.68 15.01 8.23
C LYS A 118 37.59 16.00 8.67
N LYS A 119 36.63 15.55 9.48
CA LYS A 119 35.48 16.34 9.92
C LYS A 119 35.73 17.10 11.23
N TYR A 120 36.46 16.48 12.16
CA TYR A 120 36.75 17.03 13.48
C TYR A 120 38.26 16.96 13.76
N THR A 121 38.76 17.88 14.58
CA THR A 121 40.17 17.93 14.98
C THR A 121 40.52 16.90 16.04
N HIS A 122 39.56 16.58 16.91
CA HIS A 122 39.71 15.66 18.03
C HIS A 122 38.51 14.69 18.07
N PRO A 123 38.69 13.46 18.58
CA PRO A 123 37.60 12.51 18.76
C PRO A 123 36.53 13.12 19.67
N GLN A 124 35.25 12.88 19.32
CA GLN A 124 34.11 13.40 20.08
C GLN A 124 33.54 12.36 21.06
N THR A 125 33.86 11.08 20.85
CA THR A 125 33.40 9.97 21.69
C THR A 125 34.55 9.04 21.99
N GLU A 126 34.48 8.36 23.15
CA GLU A 126 35.46 7.34 23.59
C GLU A 126 35.71 6.27 22.50
N SER A 127 34.65 5.84 21.83
CA SER A 127 34.74 4.86 20.75
C SER A 127 35.53 5.36 19.53
N GLN A 128 35.52 6.67 19.26
CA GLN A 128 36.30 7.27 18.18
C GLN A 128 37.79 7.34 18.52
N GLU A 129 38.16 7.38 19.81
CA GLU A 129 39.56 7.46 20.24
C GLU A 129 40.36 6.24 19.78
N ILE A 130 39.78 5.05 19.91
CA ILE A 130 40.42 3.76 19.57
C ILE A 130 40.84 3.71 18.09
N GLY A 131 40.06 4.33 17.20
CA GLY A 131 40.28 4.32 15.75
C GLY A 131 40.77 5.64 15.18
N TRP A 132 41.05 6.64 16.02
CA TRP A 132 41.30 8.02 15.55
C TRP A 132 42.55 8.11 14.68
N THR A 133 43.62 7.41 15.07
CA THR A 133 44.86 7.29 14.28
C THR A 133 44.98 5.89 13.72
N SER A 134 44.34 5.64 12.58
CA SER A 134 44.33 4.31 11.93
C SER A 134 45.59 4.01 11.12
N ARG A 135 46.41 5.03 10.81
CA ARG A 135 47.66 4.86 10.07
C ARG A 135 48.70 4.21 10.99
N PRO A 136 49.25 3.04 10.64
CA PRO A 136 50.24 2.38 11.48
C PRO A 136 51.52 3.22 11.54
N LEU A 137 52.14 3.28 12.73
CA LEU A 137 53.41 4.01 12.93
C LEU A 137 54.57 3.41 12.14
N ILE A 138 54.52 2.10 11.92
CA ILE A 138 55.49 1.35 11.13
C ILE A 138 54.81 0.90 9.84
N VAL A 139 55.40 1.23 8.70
CA VAL A 139 54.92 0.74 7.40
C VAL A 139 55.12 -0.76 7.36
N SER A 140 54.02 -1.52 7.44
CA SER A 140 54.06 -2.97 7.36
C SER A 140 54.13 -3.38 5.90
N ASP A 141 55.29 -3.84 5.44
CA ASP A 141 55.43 -4.45 4.11
C ASP A 141 54.80 -5.85 4.12
N ARG A 142 53.59 -5.95 3.55
CA ARG A 142 52.88 -7.23 3.41
C ARG A 142 53.41 -8.09 2.26
N SER A 143 54.30 -7.57 1.42
CA SER A 143 54.93 -8.34 0.33
C SER A 143 56.06 -9.24 0.82
N ASP A 144 56.66 -8.93 1.98
CA ASP A 144 57.74 -9.72 2.55
C ASP A 144 57.24 -11.08 3.05
N ARG A 145 57.58 -12.14 2.30
CA ARG A 145 57.29 -13.54 2.64
C ARG A 145 58.04 -14.04 3.88
N ARG A 146 59.01 -13.29 4.39
CA ARG A 146 59.74 -13.62 5.64
C ARG A 146 59.01 -13.18 6.89
N LEU A 147 58.04 -12.28 6.80
CA LEU A 147 57.31 -11.74 7.95
C LEU A 147 55.80 -11.93 7.82
N ASN A 148 55.28 -12.08 6.60
CA ASN A 148 53.86 -12.24 6.34
C ASN A 148 53.51 -13.67 5.92
N TRP A 149 52.93 -14.45 6.86
CA TRP A 149 52.40 -15.79 6.61
C TRP A 149 50.90 -15.87 6.84
N PRO A 150 50.08 -15.30 5.93
CA PRO A 150 48.63 -15.37 6.05
C PRO A 150 48.17 -16.82 5.87
N ARG A 151 47.24 -17.29 6.72
CA ARG A 151 46.64 -18.62 6.56
C ARG A 151 45.92 -18.68 5.21
N GLN A 152 46.25 -19.68 4.41
CA GLN A 152 45.63 -19.93 3.11
C GLN A 152 44.77 -21.20 3.19
N ASN A 153 43.57 -21.14 2.62
CA ASN A 153 42.68 -22.29 2.57
C ASN A 153 43.03 -23.13 1.33
N SER A 154 43.33 -24.41 1.54
CA SER A 154 43.46 -25.38 0.45
C SER A 154 42.10 -25.76 -0.13
N GLU A 155 42.08 -26.40 -1.29
CA GLU A 155 40.84 -26.91 -1.89
C GLU A 155 40.12 -27.90 -0.96
N ILE A 156 40.89 -28.74 -0.26
CA ILE A 156 40.36 -29.69 0.73
C ILE A 156 39.69 -28.95 1.88
N THR A 157 40.33 -27.91 2.43
CA THR A 157 39.73 -27.12 3.53
C THR A 157 38.46 -26.43 3.07
N LYS A 158 38.44 -25.83 1.87
CA LYS A 158 37.24 -25.20 1.30
C LYS A 158 36.10 -26.21 1.08
N TYR A 159 36.42 -27.39 0.57
CA TYR A 159 35.45 -28.47 0.37
C TYR A 159 34.85 -28.92 1.70
N MET A 160 35.70 -29.17 2.71
CA MET A 160 35.24 -29.58 4.03
C MET A 160 34.39 -28.50 4.72
N ASP A 161 34.76 -27.22 4.59
CA ASP A 161 33.95 -26.10 5.09
C ASP A 161 32.56 -26.05 4.43
N ALA A 162 32.48 -26.28 3.11
CA ALA A 162 31.21 -26.33 2.39
C ALA A 162 30.36 -27.54 2.80
N ALA A 163 30.98 -28.72 2.91
CA ALA A 163 30.33 -29.94 3.36
C ALA A 163 29.78 -29.80 4.78
N TRP A 164 30.51 -29.15 5.69
CA TRP A 164 30.06 -28.86 7.04
C TRP A 164 28.86 -27.91 7.08
N ARG A 165 28.88 -26.81 6.31
CA ARG A 165 27.73 -25.89 6.22
C ARG A 165 26.47 -26.59 5.71
N LEU A 166 26.59 -27.47 4.73
CA LEU A 166 25.47 -28.25 4.20
C LEU A 166 24.92 -29.20 5.28
N LYS A 167 25.80 -29.89 6.01
CA LYS A 167 25.42 -30.79 7.11
C LYS A 167 24.63 -30.03 8.19
N GLU A 168 25.09 -28.87 8.63
CA GLU A 168 24.39 -28.04 9.63
C GLU A 168 23.01 -27.59 9.14
N GLN A 169 22.88 -27.17 7.88
CA GLN A 169 21.59 -26.81 7.29
C GLN A 169 20.61 -27.99 7.31
N THR A 170 21.07 -29.18 6.90
CA THR A 170 20.22 -30.38 6.89
C THR A 170 19.79 -30.82 8.28
N GLN A 171 20.63 -30.61 9.31
CA GLN A 171 20.29 -30.96 10.69
C GLN A 171 19.37 -29.93 11.37
N ASN A 172 19.43 -28.66 11.00
CA ASN A 172 18.56 -27.62 11.55
C ASN A 172 17.16 -27.57 10.90
N LEU A 173 16.99 -28.22 9.74
CA LEU A 173 15.72 -28.32 9.00
C LEU A 173 14.92 -29.59 9.33
N GLY A 174 15.49 -30.55 10.07
CA GLY A 174 14.85 -31.78 10.53
C GLY A 174 14.44 -31.69 11.99
#